data_AF-A0A095ZE59-F1
#
_entry.id   AF-A0A095ZE59-F1
#
_cell.length_a   1.000
_cell.length_b   1.000
_cell.length_c   1.000
_cell.angle_alpha   90.00
_cell.angle_beta   90.00
_cell.angle_gamma   90.00
#
_symmetry.space_group_name_H-M   'P 1'
#
loop_
_entity.id
_entity.type
_entity.pdbx_description
1 polymer ?
#
loop_
_entity_poly.entity_id
_entity_poly.type
_entity_poly.pdbx_seq_one_letter_code
_entity_poly.pdbx_strand_id
1 'polypeptide(L)'
;MKKTEINGCTVLTADAGKKIVKDNFVCGTVVWLAVGDATDAYRELSLEEADALEKAQQETEGGKPDEETPSAEMPTDIDMAKAAKIAEIAAYSDSDAVNSLTFNGLKTWLTPNVRANYLVSLDAAELLGETDITFVVEGVQASLPIKQVRLLLAKIQRYADACFIVTERHKIAVRALQTVDEVESYDYTKGYPEKLAL
;
A
#
# COMPACT_ATOMS: atom_id res chain seq x y z
N MET A 1 25.22 19.60 1.91
CA MET A 1 24.14 18.59 1.81
C MET A 1 23.51 18.35 3.15
N LYS A 2 22.20 18.58 3.25
CA LYS A 2 21.41 18.30 4.45
C LYS A 2 20.82 16.89 4.38
N LYS A 3 20.91 16.14 5.47
CA LYS A 3 20.28 14.82 5.64
C LYS A 3 19.10 14.94 6.60
N THR A 4 17.95 14.41 6.21
CA THR A 4 16.73 14.34 7.06
C THR A 4 16.09 12.97 6.97
N GLU A 5 15.50 12.51 8.07
CA GLU A 5 14.68 11.29 8.06
C GLU A 5 13.20 11.65 7.97
N ILE A 6 12.51 11.05 7.01
CA ILE A 6 11.07 11.23 6.80
C ILE A 6 10.47 9.84 6.61
N ASN A 7 9.59 9.41 7.53
CA ASN A 7 8.90 8.12 7.48
C ASN A 7 9.83 6.89 7.30
N GLY A 8 11.03 6.93 7.90
CA GLY A 8 12.04 5.87 7.79
C GLY A 8 12.93 5.94 6.55
N CYS A 9 12.62 6.81 5.59
CA CYS A 9 13.48 7.08 4.43
C CYS A 9 14.50 8.16 4.77
N THR A 10 15.72 8.02 4.26
CA THR A 10 16.73 9.08 4.32
C THR A 10 16.55 10.00 3.12
N VAL A 11 16.39 11.29 3.37
CA VAL A 11 16.30 12.32 2.33
C VAL A 11 17.54 13.19 2.38
N LEU A 12 18.20 13.32 1.23
CA LEU A 12 19.35 14.18 1.03
C LEU A 12 18.89 15.42 0.25
N THR A 13 19.24 16.61 0.74
CA THR A 13 18.93 17.88 0.08
C THR A 13 20.23 18.63 -0.19
N ALA A 14 20.44 19.03 -1.44
CA ALA A 14 21.58 19.83 -1.86
C ALA A 14 21.53 21.21 -1.23
N ASP A 15 22.70 21.78 -0.94
CA ASP A 15 22.82 23.19 -0.61
C ASP A 15 22.41 24.05 -1.83
N ALA A 16 21.99 25.30 -1.57
CA ALA A 16 21.58 26.22 -2.63
C ALA A 16 22.68 26.38 -3.70
N GLY A 17 22.30 26.23 -4.97
CA GLY A 17 23.23 26.32 -6.10
C GLY A 17 24.09 25.07 -6.33
N LYS A 18 23.71 23.92 -5.75
CA LYS A 18 24.39 22.64 -5.94
C LYS A 18 23.43 21.54 -6.38
N LYS A 19 23.98 20.47 -6.96
CA LYS A 19 23.29 19.20 -7.24
C LYS A 19 24.00 18.06 -6.50
N ILE A 20 23.24 17.03 -6.14
CA ILE A 20 23.73 15.77 -5.60
C ILE A 20 24.12 14.87 -6.78
N VAL A 21 25.28 14.24 -6.69
CA VAL A 21 25.78 13.23 -7.61
C VAL A 21 26.09 11.94 -6.88
N LYS A 22 25.91 10.82 -7.58
CA LYS A 22 26.38 9.50 -7.18
C LYS A 22 27.32 8.99 -8.27
N ASP A 23 28.57 8.71 -7.91
CA ASP A 23 29.64 8.40 -8.86
C ASP A 23 29.79 9.52 -9.91
N ASN A 24 29.35 9.28 -11.15
CA ASN A 24 29.33 10.25 -12.25
C ASN A 24 27.90 10.65 -12.67
N PHE A 25 26.88 10.18 -11.97
CA PHE A 25 25.49 10.44 -12.31
C PHE A 25 24.91 11.58 -11.48
N VAL A 26 24.29 12.56 -12.14
CA VAL A 26 23.62 13.67 -11.47
C VAL A 26 22.23 13.24 -11.02
N CYS A 27 21.99 13.26 -9.71
CA CYS A 27 20.75 12.82 -9.08
C CYS A 27 19.76 13.98 -8.84
N GLY A 28 20.21 15.23 -8.92
CA GLY A 28 19.36 16.42 -8.72
C GLY A 28 19.55 17.10 -7.36
N THR A 29 18.59 17.93 -6.93
CA THR A 29 18.70 18.72 -5.70
C THR A 29 18.16 18.01 -4.46
N VAL A 30 17.34 16.97 -4.64
CA VAL A 30 16.80 16.15 -3.55
C VAL A 30 16.88 14.68 -3.96
N VAL A 31 17.38 13.82 -3.06
CA VAL A 31 17.46 12.37 -3.27
C VAL A 31 16.78 11.65 -2.12
N TRP A 32 15.85 10.77 -2.44
CA TRP A 32 15.19 9.87 -1.48
C TRP A 32 15.86 8.51 -1.52
N LEU A 33 16.32 8.05 -0.37
CA LEU A 33 16.98 6.77 -0.19
C LEU A 33 16.06 5.80 0.54
N ALA A 34 16.07 4.54 0.13
CA ALA A 34 15.32 3.50 0.79
C ALA A 34 15.90 3.21 2.19
N VAL A 35 15.12 2.53 3.01
CA VAL A 35 15.53 2.12 4.36
C VAL A 35 16.76 1.22 4.26
N GLY A 36 17.90 1.70 4.76
CA GLY A 36 19.17 0.96 4.79
C GLY A 36 20.18 1.30 3.69
N ASP A 37 19.84 2.19 2.76
CA ASP A 37 20.77 2.65 1.72
C ASP A 37 21.90 3.51 2.30
N ALA A 38 23.12 3.29 1.82
CA ALA A 38 24.29 4.05 2.23
C ALA A 38 24.31 5.45 1.58
N THR A 39 24.62 6.46 2.38
CA THR A 39 24.74 7.86 1.91
C THR A 39 26.13 8.19 1.37
N ASP A 40 27.13 7.37 1.64
CA ASP A 40 28.55 7.70 1.44
C ASP A 40 28.95 7.80 -0.04
N ALA A 41 28.12 7.24 -0.93
CA ALA A 41 28.30 7.33 -2.38
C ALA A 41 27.80 8.66 -2.97
N TYR A 42 27.15 9.51 -2.18
CA TYR A 42 26.56 10.77 -2.64
C TYR A 42 27.39 11.97 -2.21
N ARG A 43 27.67 12.87 -3.16
CA ARG A 43 28.37 14.13 -2.91
C ARG A 43 27.69 15.28 -3.64
N GLU A 44 28.04 16.50 -3.29
CA GLU A 44 27.54 17.68 -3.99
C GLU A 44 28.55 18.19 -5.01
N LEU A 45 28.02 18.76 -6.08
CA LEU A 45 28.75 19.55 -7.06
C LEU A 45 28.04 20.88 -7.29
N SER A 46 28.80 21.88 -7.73
CA SER A 46 28.20 23.11 -8.26
C SER A 46 27.35 22.83 -9.50
N LEU A 47 26.45 23.74 -9.85
CA LEU A 47 25.66 23.63 -11.08
C LEU A 47 26.57 23.51 -12.32
N GLU A 48 27.64 24.29 -12.40
CA GLU A 48 28.56 24.26 -13.54
C GLU A 48 29.26 22.90 -13.70
N GLU A 49 29.71 22.31 -12.59
CA GLU A 49 30.36 20.98 -12.59
C GLU A 49 29.36 19.86 -12.90
N ALA A 50 28.13 19.97 -12.41
CA ALA A 50 27.08 19.00 -12.68
C ALA A 50 26.63 19.06 -14.15
N ASP A 51 26.47 20.25 -14.71
CA ASP A 51 26.11 20.45 -16.12
C ASP A 51 27.24 19.98 -17.05
N ALA A 52 28.51 20.16 -16.65
CA ALA A 52 29.66 19.60 -17.38
C ALA A 52 29.67 18.06 -17.36
N LEU A 53 29.28 17.43 -16.25
CA LEU A 53 29.13 15.97 -16.16
C LEU A 53 27.97 15.45 -17.01
N GLU A 54 26.80 16.10 -16.94
CA GLU A 54 25.63 15.75 -17.77
C GLU A 54 25.98 15.82 -19.26
N LYS A 55 26.71 16.86 -19.67
CA LYS A 55 27.18 17.02 -21.05
C LYS A 55 28.21 15.96 -21.43
N ALA A 56 29.17 15.65 -20.56
CA ALA A 56 30.15 14.59 -20.81
C ALA A 56 29.50 13.21 -20.94
N GLN A 57 28.43 12.93 -20.17
CA GLN A 57 27.65 11.70 -20.29
C GLN A 57 26.96 11.60 -21.66
N GLN A 58 26.34 12.69 -22.12
CA GLN A 58 25.71 12.75 -23.45
C GLN A 58 26.72 12.58 -24.61
N GLU A 59 27.95 13.07 -24.45
CA GLU A 59 29.00 12.94 -25.48
C GLU A 59 29.63 11.54 -25.53
N THR A 60 29.59 10.77 -24.43
CA THR A 60 30.14 9.41 -24.36
C THR A 60 29.17 8.37 -24.93
N GLU A 61 27.87 8.63 -24.86
CA GLU A 61 26.81 7.80 -25.46
C GLU A 61 26.52 8.27 -26.90
N GLY A 62 27.43 7.93 -27.82
CA GLY A 62 27.38 8.38 -29.22
C GLY A 62 26.00 8.29 -29.89
N GLY A 63 25.52 9.46 -30.32
CA GLY A 63 24.57 9.71 -31.41
C GLY A 63 23.55 8.62 -31.76
N LYS A 64 22.37 8.69 -31.14
CA LYS A 64 21.10 8.30 -31.78
C LYS A 64 20.12 9.48 -31.73
N PRO A 65 19.35 9.71 -32.81
CA PRO A 65 18.45 10.85 -32.92
C PRO A 65 17.27 10.67 -31.96
N ASP A 66 17.06 11.63 -31.06
CA ASP A 66 15.85 11.91 -30.28
C ASP A 66 14.85 10.74 -30.11
N GLU A 67 15.33 9.59 -29.63
CA GLU A 67 14.47 8.71 -28.86
C GLU A 67 14.47 9.34 -27.47
N GLU A 68 13.42 10.11 -27.16
CA GLU A 68 13.06 10.53 -25.81
C GLU A 68 13.17 9.30 -24.91
N THR A 69 14.34 9.13 -24.32
CA THR A 69 14.53 8.22 -23.21
C THR A 69 13.61 8.84 -22.16
N PRO A 70 12.57 8.15 -21.67
CA PRO A 70 11.68 8.76 -20.70
C PRO A 70 12.57 9.06 -19.49
N SER A 71 12.93 10.33 -19.34
CA SER A 71 13.47 10.85 -18.09
C SER A 71 12.46 10.37 -17.06
N ALA A 72 12.90 9.54 -16.11
CA ALA A 72 12.04 9.15 -15.01
C ALA A 72 11.67 10.45 -14.30
N GLU A 73 10.52 11.02 -14.66
CA GLU A 73 10.03 12.27 -14.11
C GLU A 73 10.01 12.09 -12.59
N MET A 74 10.73 12.95 -11.89
CA MET A 74 10.68 12.98 -10.44
C MET A 74 9.21 13.10 -10.03
N PRO A 75 8.72 12.26 -9.10
CA PRO A 75 7.31 12.29 -8.71
C PRO A 75 6.95 13.69 -8.22
N THR A 76 5.85 14.22 -8.74
CA THR A 76 5.36 15.54 -8.33
C THR A 76 4.83 15.51 -6.90
N ASP A 77 4.68 16.68 -6.27
CA ASP A 77 4.09 16.78 -4.92
C ASP A 77 2.71 16.11 -4.84
N ILE A 78 1.91 16.20 -5.91
CA ILE A 78 0.61 15.53 -6.00
C ILE A 78 0.75 14.01 -6.14
N ASP A 79 1.75 13.49 -6.86
CA ASP A 79 1.98 12.06 -6.95
C ASP A 79 2.35 11.47 -5.59
N MET A 80 3.20 12.19 -4.84
CA MET A 80 3.56 11.83 -3.48
C MET A 80 2.34 11.86 -2.53
N ALA A 81 1.51 12.90 -2.61
CA ALA A 81 0.29 13.00 -1.81
C ALA A 81 -0.68 11.85 -2.11
N LYS A 82 -0.87 11.50 -3.39
CA LYS A 82 -1.72 10.38 -3.81
C LYS A 82 -1.19 9.04 -3.29
N ALA A 83 0.12 8.81 -3.38
CA ALA A 83 0.75 7.60 -2.88
C ALA A 83 0.55 7.46 -1.35
N ALA A 84 0.77 8.54 -0.60
CA ALA A 84 0.55 8.57 0.85
C ALA A 84 -0.91 8.27 1.20
N LYS A 85 -1.86 8.93 0.54
CA LYS A 85 -3.29 8.72 0.78
C LYS A 85 -3.75 7.30 0.42
N ILE A 86 -3.22 6.70 -0.65
CA ILE A 86 -3.49 5.31 -1.00
C ILE A 86 -2.95 4.34 0.07
N ALA A 87 -1.79 4.64 0.65
CA ALA A 87 -1.24 3.85 1.75
C ALA A 87 -2.11 3.97 3.02
N GLU A 88 -2.61 5.16 3.34
CA GLU A 88 -3.58 5.37 4.43
C GLU A 88 -4.87 4.57 4.21
N ILE A 89 -5.41 4.58 2.98
CA ILE A 89 -6.59 3.78 2.60
C ILE A 89 -6.32 2.29 2.80
N ALA A 90 -5.15 1.80 2.39
CA ALA A 90 -4.78 0.40 2.56
C ALA A 90 -4.70 0.03 4.06
N ALA A 91 -4.02 0.86 4.87
CA ALA A 91 -3.92 0.64 6.30
C ALA A 91 -5.29 0.65 7.00
N TYR A 92 -6.19 1.55 6.61
CA TYR A 92 -7.56 1.58 7.14
C TYR A 92 -8.36 0.34 6.72
N SER A 93 -8.26 -0.06 5.45
CA SER A 93 -8.90 -1.27 4.93
C SER A 93 -8.44 -2.54 5.63
N ASP A 94 -7.18 -2.58 6.08
CA ASP A 94 -6.61 -3.73 6.80
C ASP A 94 -6.92 -3.72 8.30
N SER A 95 -7.38 -2.59 8.84
CA SER A 95 -7.68 -2.42 10.26
C SER A 95 -9.02 -3.04 10.70
N ASP A 96 -9.20 -3.17 12.01
CA ASP A 96 -10.48 -3.54 12.65
C ASP A 96 -11.64 -2.60 12.32
N ALA A 97 -11.39 -1.38 11.81
CA ALA A 97 -12.46 -0.50 11.38
C ALA A 97 -13.27 -1.14 10.24
N VAL A 98 -12.60 -1.88 9.36
CA VAL A 98 -13.19 -2.57 8.21
C VAL A 98 -13.25 -4.09 8.43
N ASN A 99 -12.14 -4.69 8.87
CA ASN A 99 -11.99 -6.13 9.02
C ASN A 99 -12.38 -6.59 10.44
N SER A 100 -13.64 -6.42 10.82
CA SER A 100 -14.17 -7.03 12.04
C SER A 100 -15.66 -7.34 11.95
N LEU A 101 -16.07 -8.33 12.73
CA LEU A 101 -17.46 -8.74 12.93
C LEU A 101 -17.69 -9.10 14.40
N THR A 102 -18.95 -9.30 14.76
CA THR A 102 -19.34 -9.86 16.05
C THR A 102 -19.96 -11.24 15.84
N PHE A 103 -19.51 -12.25 16.56
CA PHE A 103 -20.09 -13.59 16.57
C PHE A 103 -20.49 -13.97 18.00
N ASN A 104 -21.78 -14.17 18.26
CA ASN A 104 -22.31 -14.42 19.62
C ASN A 104 -21.84 -13.38 20.66
N GLY A 105 -21.75 -12.11 20.28
CA GLY A 105 -21.27 -11.02 21.14
C GLY A 105 -19.74 -10.90 21.23
N LEU A 106 -18.97 -11.80 20.63
CA LEU A 106 -17.51 -11.75 20.60
C LEU A 106 -17.02 -11.04 19.34
N LYS A 107 -16.18 -10.01 19.50
CA LYS A 107 -15.51 -9.34 18.38
C LYS A 107 -14.43 -10.25 17.80
N THR A 108 -14.46 -10.49 16.50
CA THR A 108 -13.45 -11.32 15.81
C THR A 108 -13.33 -10.93 14.33
N TRP A 109 -12.39 -11.54 13.62
CA TRP A 109 -12.29 -11.51 12.17
C TRP A 109 -11.75 -12.82 11.62
N LEU A 110 -12.51 -13.46 10.73
CA LEU A 110 -12.02 -14.62 10.01
C LEU A 110 -11.24 -14.17 8.77
N THR A 111 -9.91 -14.25 8.82
CA THR A 111 -9.04 -13.91 7.69
C THR A 111 -9.33 -14.80 6.47
N PRO A 112 -8.96 -14.39 5.24
CA PRO A 112 -9.15 -15.22 4.05
C PRO A 112 -8.59 -16.64 4.20
N ASN A 113 -7.42 -16.78 4.81
CA ASN A 113 -6.81 -18.08 5.06
C ASN A 113 -7.60 -18.92 6.07
N VAL A 114 -8.11 -18.31 7.14
CA VAL A 114 -8.96 -19.01 8.12
C VAL A 114 -10.26 -19.48 7.46
N ARG A 115 -10.91 -18.64 6.65
CA ARG A 115 -12.12 -19.03 5.90
C ARG A 115 -11.85 -20.17 4.93
N ALA A 116 -10.75 -20.12 4.18
CA ALA A 116 -10.36 -21.18 3.27
C ALA A 116 -10.13 -22.52 4.00
N ASN A 117 -9.43 -22.49 5.14
CA ASN A 117 -9.24 -23.67 5.98
C ASN A 117 -10.57 -24.24 6.49
N TYR A 118 -11.49 -23.40 6.95
CA TYR A 118 -12.81 -23.90 7.38
C TYR A 118 -13.62 -24.51 6.25
N LEU A 119 -13.54 -23.98 5.03
CA LEU A 119 -14.20 -24.61 3.86
C LEU A 119 -13.66 -26.03 3.63
N VAL A 120 -12.34 -26.23 3.71
CA VAL A 120 -11.72 -27.56 3.62
C VAL A 120 -12.21 -28.48 4.74
N SER A 121 -12.28 -27.98 5.98
CA SER A 121 -12.79 -28.77 7.12
C SER A 121 -14.27 -29.15 6.95
N LEU A 122 -15.10 -28.24 6.42
CA LEU A 122 -16.52 -28.50 6.16
C LEU A 122 -16.70 -29.58 5.09
N ASP A 123 -15.91 -29.52 4.01
CA ASP A 123 -15.94 -30.52 2.94
C ASP A 123 -15.54 -31.91 3.46
N ALA A 124 -14.53 -31.97 4.34
CA ALA A 124 -14.11 -33.22 4.98
C ALA A 124 -15.19 -33.80 5.92
N ALA A 125 -15.79 -32.96 6.77
CA ALA A 125 -16.85 -33.38 7.69
C ALA A 125 -18.08 -33.92 6.92
N GLU A 126 -18.49 -33.23 5.85
CA GLU A 126 -19.60 -33.66 5.00
C GLU A 126 -19.30 -34.98 4.28
N LEU A 127 -18.06 -35.17 3.80
CA LEU A 127 -17.63 -36.43 3.18
C LEU A 127 -17.66 -37.61 4.16
N LEU A 128 -17.41 -37.37 5.44
CA LEU A 128 -17.48 -38.38 6.50
C LEU A 128 -18.90 -38.63 7.01
N GLY A 129 -19.90 -37.90 6.50
CA GLY A 129 -21.30 -38.03 6.91
C GLY A 129 -21.63 -37.32 8.23
N GLU A 130 -20.78 -36.38 8.67
CA GLU A 130 -21.05 -35.54 9.84
C GLU A 130 -22.16 -34.53 9.51
N THR A 131 -22.89 -34.08 10.54
CA THR A 131 -24.01 -33.12 10.39
C THR A 131 -23.72 -31.77 11.04
N ASP A 132 -22.88 -31.78 12.07
CA ASP A 132 -22.38 -30.63 12.81
C ASP A 132 -20.86 -30.56 12.70
N ILE A 133 -20.30 -29.37 12.86
CA ILE A 133 -18.86 -29.13 12.94
C ILE A 133 -18.55 -28.25 14.13
N THR A 134 -17.42 -28.50 14.78
CA THR A 134 -16.93 -27.71 15.91
C THR A 134 -15.75 -26.85 15.50
N PHE A 135 -15.81 -25.56 15.81
CA PHE A 135 -14.76 -24.59 15.54
C PHE A 135 -14.46 -23.75 16.79
N VAL A 136 -13.30 -23.10 16.82
CA VAL A 136 -12.88 -22.21 17.91
C VAL A 136 -12.83 -20.78 17.40
N VAL A 137 -13.58 -19.89 18.04
CA VAL A 137 -13.58 -18.43 17.78
C VAL A 137 -13.20 -17.72 19.07
N GLU A 138 -12.12 -16.92 19.04
CA GLU A 138 -11.61 -16.19 20.21
C GLU A 138 -11.43 -17.09 21.45
N GLY A 139 -10.96 -18.33 21.25
CA GLY A 139 -10.76 -19.31 22.32
C GLY A 139 -12.04 -20.02 22.81
N VAL A 140 -13.20 -19.70 22.26
CA VAL A 140 -14.48 -20.33 22.59
C VAL A 140 -14.85 -21.37 21.53
N GLN A 141 -15.18 -22.59 21.97
CA GLN A 141 -15.69 -23.63 21.09
C GLN A 141 -17.16 -23.37 20.75
N ALA A 142 -17.50 -23.51 19.46
CA ALA A 142 -18.86 -23.47 18.96
C ALA A 142 -19.09 -24.67 18.05
N SER A 143 -20.19 -25.40 18.27
CA SER A 143 -20.62 -26.51 17.44
C SER A 143 -21.93 -26.14 16.76
N LEU A 144 -21.96 -26.17 15.43
CA LEU A 144 -23.11 -25.77 14.63
C LEU A 144 -23.32 -26.71 13.44
N PRO A 145 -24.55 -26.79 12.89
CA PRO A 145 -24.81 -27.52 11.66
C PRO A 145 -23.94 -27.04 10.51
N ILE A 146 -23.39 -27.97 9.72
CA ILE A 146 -22.51 -27.68 8.57
C ILE A 146 -23.13 -26.63 7.63
N LYS A 147 -24.43 -26.78 7.32
CA LYS A 147 -25.17 -25.85 6.46
C LYS A 147 -25.20 -24.42 7.02
N GLN A 148 -25.35 -24.28 8.34
CA GLN A 148 -25.34 -22.98 9.01
C GLN A 148 -23.95 -22.35 8.92
N VAL A 149 -22.89 -23.11 9.16
CA VAL A 149 -21.51 -22.60 9.08
C VAL A 149 -21.16 -22.17 7.65
N ARG A 150 -21.56 -22.93 6.62
CA ARG A 150 -21.39 -22.52 5.22
C ARG A 150 -22.07 -21.17 4.94
N LEU A 151 -23.28 -20.97 5.44
CA LEU A 151 -24.00 -19.70 5.27
C LEU A 151 -23.29 -18.54 6.00
N LEU A 152 -22.77 -18.78 7.21
CA LEU A 152 -21.98 -17.77 7.95
C LEU A 152 -20.73 -17.39 7.17
N LEU A 153 -19.93 -18.36 6.70
CA LEU A 153 -18.72 -18.09 5.90
C LEU A 153 -19.05 -17.35 4.60
N ALA A 154 -20.16 -17.69 3.94
CA ALA A 154 -20.60 -16.98 2.74
C ALA A 154 -20.95 -15.51 3.04
N LYS A 155 -21.66 -15.23 4.14
CA LYS A 155 -21.95 -13.85 4.58
C LYS A 155 -20.66 -13.08 4.85
N ILE A 156 -19.70 -13.68 5.55
CA ILE A 156 -18.41 -13.05 5.85
C ILE A 156 -17.64 -12.76 4.57
N GLN A 157 -17.59 -13.71 3.62
CA GLN A 157 -16.93 -13.49 2.33
C GLN A 157 -17.59 -12.34 1.57
N ARG A 158 -18.92 -12.28 1.52
CA ARG A 158 -19.64 -11.21 0.84
C ARG A 158 -19.44 -9.83 1.48
N TYR A 159 -19.34 -9.78 2.80
CA TYR A 159 -18.95 -8.56 3.52
C TYR A 159 -17.52 -8.14 3.16
N ALA A 160 -16.55 -9.06 3.19
CA ALA A 160 -15.17 -8.79 2.81
C ALA A 160 -15.06 -8.28 1.36
N ASP A 161 -15.78 -8.90 0.43
CA ASP A 161 -15.82 -8.47 -0.98
C ASP A 161 -16.40 -7.06 -1.13
N ALA A 162 -17.47 -6.74 -0.39
CA ALA A 162 -18.08 -5.41 -0.41
C ALA A 162 -17.12 -4.34 0.14
N CYS A 163 -16.43 -4.62 1.25
CA CYS A 163 -15.39 -3.75 1.78
C CYS A 163 -14.26 -3.53 0.78
N PHE A 164 -13.77 -4.60 0.14
CA PHE A 164 -12.70 -4.51 -0.87
C PHE A 164 -13.11 -3.60 -2.05
N ILE A 165 -14.34 -3.76 -2.56
CA ILE A 165 -14.86 -2.91 -3.65
C ILE A 165 -14.87 -1.43 -3.23
N VAL A 166 -15.26 -1.12 -2.00
CA VAL A 166 -15.26 0.24 -1.46
C VAL A 166 -13.84 0.79 -1.36
N THR A 167 -12.90 0.01 -0.81
CA THR A 167 -11.48 0.36 -0.74
C THR A 167 -10.91 0.69 -2.12
N GLU A 168 -11.14 -0.17 -3.12
CA GLU A 168 -10.64 0.08 -4.48
C GLU A 168 -11.29 1.31 -5.11
N ARG A 169 -12.59 1.55 -4.85
CA ARG A 169 -13.25 2.79 -5.29
C ARG A 169 -12.60 4.03 -4.67
N HIS A 170 -12.22 4.00 -3.40
CA HIS A 170 -11.48 5.11 -2.78
C HIS A 170 -10.13 5.33 -3.44
N LYS A 171 -9.36 4.26 -3.70
CA LYS A 171 -8.07 4.37 -4.39
C LYS A 171 -8.23 4.95 -5.80
N ILE A 172 -9.26 4.53 -6.54
CA ILE A 172 -9.58 5.08 -7.86
C ILE A 172 -9.91 6.58 -7.77
N ALA A 173 -10.75 6.97 -6.81
CA ALA A 173 -11.11 8.37 -6.61
C ALA A 173 -9.89 9.23 -6.31
N VAL A 174 -9.02 8.81 -5.39
CA VAL A 174 -7.78 9.54 -5.03
C VAL A 174 -6.84 9.69 -6.23
N ARG A 175 -6.68 8.64 -7.06
CA ARG A 175 -5.86 8.73 -8.28
C ARG A 175 -6.38 9.78 -9.26
N ALA A 176 -7.69 10.01 -9.30
CA ALA A 176 -8.34 10.97 -10.19
C ALA A 176 -8.32 12.43 -9.69
N LEU A 177 -7.92 12.69 -8.44
CA LEU A 177 -7.84 14.05 -7.89
C LEU A 177 -6.73 14.86 -8.57
N GLN A 178 -6.88 16.19 -8.61
CA GLN A 178 -6.03 17.07 -9.41
C GLN A 178 -5.17 18.02 -8.58
N THR A 179 -5.42 18.11 -7.28
CA THR A 179 -4.65 18.97 -6.36
C THR A 179 -4.26 18.24 -5.08
N VAL A 180 -3.20 18.71 -4.40
CA VAL A 180 -2.76 18.17 -3.10
C VAL A 180 -3.85 18.35 -2.04
N ASP A 181 -4.46 19.53 -1.95
CA ASP A 181 -5.52 19.85 -0.98
C ASP A 181 -6.73 18.90 -1.09
N GLU A 182 -7.15 18.56 -2.32
CA GLU A 182 -8.22 17.58 -2.56
C GLU A 182 -7.82 16.19 -2.05
N VAL A 183 -6.57 15.78 -2.28
CA VAL A 183 -6.07 14.48 -1.83
C VAL A 183 -6.02 14.42 -0.31
N GLU A 184 -5.45 15.44 0.34
CA GLU A 184 -5.29 15.48 1.79
C GLU A 184 -6.64 15.48 2.52
N SER A 185 -7.61 16.22 1.98
CA SER A 185 -8.97 16.33 2.54
C SER A 185 -9.91 15.16 2.19
N TYR A 186 -9.47 14.20 1.37
CA TYR A 186 -10.29 13.07 0.97
C TYR A 186 -10.61 12.14 2.15
N ASP A 187 -11.90 12.04 2.48
CA ASP A 187 -12.40 11.15 3.53
C ASP A 187 -12.70 9.75 2.96
N TYR A 188 -11.75 8.84 3.21
CA TYR A 188 -11.83 7.45 2.80
C TYR A 188 -12.52 6.54 3.82
N THR A 189 -13.07 7.05 4.93
CA THR A 189 -13.68 6.21 5.98
C THR A 189 -15.13 5.81 5.69
N LYS A 190 -15.72 6.37 4.62
CA LYS A 190 -17.15 6.33 4.33
C LYS A 190 -17.54 5.28 3.29
N GLY A 191 -18.79 4.83 3.37
CA GLY A 191 -19.38 3.98 2.33
C GLY A 191 -19.05 2.50 2.43
N TYR A 192 -18.29 2.09 3.45
CA TYR A 192 -18.15 0.68 3.84
C TYR A 192 -19.50 0.15 4.37
N PRO A 193 -19.81 -1.15 4.16
CA PRO A 193 -21.02 -1.77 4.67
C PRO A 193 -21.04 -1.81 6.20
N GLU A 194 -22.23 -1.95 6.77
CA GLU A 194 -22.38 -2.23 8.21
C GLU A 194 -21.74 -3.56 8.58
N LYS A 195 -21.10 -3.59 9.75
CA LYS A 195 -20.42 -4.79 10.26
C LYS A 195 -21.42 -5.91 10.53
N LEU A 196 -21.00 -7.14 10.27
CA LEU A 196 -21.81 -8.31 10.55
C LEU A 196 -21.92 -8.56 12.06
N ALA A 197 -23.15 -8.83 12.50
CA ALA A 197 -23.45 -9.45 13.78
C ALA A 197 -24.07 -10.83 13.52
N LEU A 198 -23.37 -11.88 13.94
CA LEU A 198 -23.62 -13.28 13.60
C LEU A 198 -23.88 -14.13 14.83
#